data_AF-A0A6G1RJ61-F1
#
_entry.id   AF-A0A6G1RJ61-F1
#
_cell.length_a   1.000
_cell.length_b   1.000
_cell.length_c   1.000
_cell.angle_alpha   90.00
_cell.angle_beta   90.00
_cell.angle_gamma   90.00
#
_symmetry.space_group_name_H-M   'P 1'
#
loop_
_entity.id
_entity.type
_entity.pdbx_description
1 polymer ?
#
loop_
_entity_poly.entity_id
_entity_poly.type
_entity_poly.pdbx_seq_one_letter_code
_entity_poly.pdbx_strand_id
1 'polypeptide(L)'
;MVEEAVSYNELDYISVGLDQQTVTLVCTNRRKQFLLDTADVALTEFFLVSLKSAMIKGCREPPYPSILMDATMEKLALAKFVAQESKCEACDVVVRFYGLVHWEDPMDEALGPTNNSYASTENAVTKDGILHYKAGTSYLGKEQWKTCFIVLSNGILYQYPDRTDVTPLLSINMGGEQCGGCRRSNTTDRPHSFQVILTDRPSLELSADNEEDMADWMQYFCQAVSKGVIPQGVAPTPCVPCCLVLTDEKAFTCHEDCQTSFFRSLGTTELTDITAISTEAGKEYCILEFAQDRKQFLPPWVLYFSCTTELERFLSALNTAWRNIYQVDLLHKAILDAAVKKKCEDAQSLIESAWQRSDSLCRGRAERDPWC
;
A
#
# COMPACT_ATOMS: atom_id res chain seq x y z
N MET A 1 1.53 -21.90 -3.69
CA MET A 1 0.35 -22.38 -4.45
C MET A 1 -0.11 -21.22 -5.32
N VAL A 2 -0.26 -21.42 -6.64
CA VAL A 2 -0.84 -20.40 -7.54
C VAL A 2 -2.31 -20.26 -7.18
N GLU A 3 -2.74 -19.07 -6.77
CA GLU A 3 -4.12 -18.82 -6.33
C GLU A 3 -5.09 -18.87 -7.50
N GLU A 4 -4.72 -18.27 -8.64
CA GLU A 4 -5.48 -18.36 -9.88
C GLU A 4 -4.56 -18.37 -11.10
N ALA A 5 -4.98 -19.10 -12.14
CA ALA A 5 -4.37 -19.06 -13.46
C ALA A 5 -5.46 -18.84 -14.52
N VAL A 6 -5.09 -18.16 -15.60
CA VAL A 6 -5.96 -17.90 -16.74
C VAL A 6 -5.27 -18.42 -17.98
N SER A 7 -5.98 -19.24 -18.75
CA SER A 7 -5.46 -19.67 -20.05
C SER A 7 -5.41 -18.47 -21.00
N TYR A 8 -4.35 -18.36 -21.80
CA TYR A 8 -4.32 -17.34 -22.84
C TYR A 8 -5.54 -17.43 -23.77
N ASN A 9 -6.11 -18.61 -23.98
CA ASN A 9 -7.32 -18.80 -24.81
C ASN A 9 -8.59 -18.22 -24.19
N GLU A 10 -8.58 -17.96 -22.88
CA GLU A 10 -9.72 -17.36 -22.17
C GLU A 10 -9.70 -15.83 -22.24
N LEU A 11 -8.67 -15.19 -22.79
CA LEU A 11 -8.60 -13.73 -22.96
C LEU A 11 -9.43 -13.26 -24.16
N ASP A 12 -10.38 -12.35 -23.90
CA ASP A 12 -11.23 -11.65 -24.89
C ASP A 12 -10.49 -10.44 -25.45
N TYR A 13 -10.15 -9.50 -24.57
CA TYR A 13 -9.42 -8.28 -24.89
C TYR A 13 -8.59 -7.81 -23.68
N ILE A 14 -7.66 -6.91 -23.96
CA ILE A 14 -6.82 -6.26 -22.97
C ILE A 14 -7.18 -4.77 -23.00
N SER A 15 -7.48 -4.19 -21.85
CA SER A 15 -7.72 -2.75 -21.71
C SER A 15 -6.52 -2.10 -21.04
N VAL A 16 -5.97 -1.07 -21.65
CA VAL A 16 -4.90 -0.25 -21.08
C VAL A 16 -5.55 1.02 -20.54
N GLY A 17 -5.29 1.32 -19.26
CA GLY A 17 -5.91 2.45 -18.58
C GLY A 17 -5.23 3.79 -18.86
N LEU A 18 -5.64 4.80 -18.09
CA LEU A 18 -5.10 6.17 -18.13
C LEU A 18 -3.56 6.20 -18.13
N ASP A 19 -2.99 6.97 -19.06
CA ASP A 19 -1.55 7.16 -19.25
C ASP A 19 -0.72 5.86 -19.17
N GLN A 20 -1.30 4.73 -19.61
CA GLN A 20 -0.66 3.40 -19.58
C GLN A 20 -0.17 2.99 -18.18
N GLN A 21 -0.86 3.43 -17.13
CA GLN A 21 -0.51 3.11 -15.74
C GLN A 21 -1.04 1.75 -15.30
N THR A 22 -2.12 1.28 -15.93
CA THR A 22 -2.79 0.02 -15.58
C THR A 22 -3.09 -0.83 -16.81
N VAL A 23 -3.18 -2.14 -16.61
CA VAL A 23 -3.59 -3.12 -17.62
C VAL A 23 -4.67 -4.03 -17.05
N THR A 24 -5.83 -4.07 -17.69
CA THR A 24 -6.91 -4.99 -17.35
C THR A 24 -6.99 -6.12 -18.36
N LEU A 25 -6.78 -7.36 -17.91
CA LEU A 25 -7.00 -8.57 -18.70
C LEU A 25 -8.46 -9.00 -18.56
N VAL A 26 -9.22 -8.96 -19.66
CA VAL A 26 -10.63 -9.34 -19.66
C VAL A 26 -10.82 -10.71 -20.29
N CYS A 27 -11.44 -11.62 -19.55
CA CYS A 27 -11.73 -12.96 -20.05
C CYS A 27 -12.99 -12.98 -20.94
N THR A 28 -13.14 -14.01 -21.76
CA THR A 28 -14.29 -14.24 -22.68
C THR A 28 -15.64 -14.27 -21.97
N ASN A 29 -15.68 -14.69 -20.70
CA ASN A 29 -16.88 -14.66 -19.89
C ASN A 29 -17.24 -13.25 -19.36
N ARG A 30 -16.35 -12.26 -19.54
CA ARG A 30 -16.38 -10.85 -19.08
C ARG A 30 -16.59 -10.61 -17.58
N ARG A 31 -16.93 -11.65 -16.83
CA ARG A 31 -17.06 -11.64 -15.37
C ARG A 31 -15.71 -11.76 -14.69
N LYS A 32 -14.75 -12.45 -15.32
CA LYS A 32 -13.40 -12.61 -14.82
C LYS A 32 -12.49 -11.56 -15.44
N GLN A 33 -12.00 -10.65 -14.61
CA GLN A 33 -11.12 -9.55 -15.01
C GLN A 33 -9.97 -9.47 -14.01
N PHE A 34 -8.78 -9.14 -14.51
CA PHE A 34 -7.58 -8.97 -13.69
C PHE A 34 -6.98 -7.61 -13.97
N LEU A 35 -6.99 -6.75 -12.97
CA LEU A 35 -6.34 -5.44 -13.01
C LEU A 35 -4.89 -5.61 -12.55
N LEU A 36 -3.95 -5.06 -13.33
CA LEU A 36 -2.54 -4.94 -12.98
C LEU A 36 -2.17 -3.45 -12.96
N ASP A 37 -1.69 -2.99 -11.82
CA ASP A 37 -1.16 -1.64 -11.66
C ASP A 37 0.34 -1.70 -11.92
N THR A 38 0.75 -1.24 -13.10
CA THR A 38 2.18 -1.18 -13.46
C THR A 38 2.83 0.09 -12.93
N ALA A 39 2.05 1.16 -12.81
CA ALA A 39 2.50 2.51 -12.49
C ALA A 39 3.65 3.01 -13.39
N ASP A 40 3.93 2.36 -14.51
CA ASP A 40 5.09 2.62 -15.38
C ASP A 40 4.70 2.30 -16.83
N VAL A 41 4.77 3.33 -17.68
CA VAL A 41 4.45 3.25 -19.11
C VAL A 41 5.30 2.20 -19.82
N ALA A 42 6.62 2.20 -19.57
CA ALA A 42 7.55 1.29 -20.21
C ALA A 42 7.31 -0.16 -19.76
N LEU A 43 6.94 -0.37 -18.48
CA LEU A 43 6.58 -1.68 -17.97
C LEU A 43 5.28 -2.20 -18.60
N THR A 44 4.27 -1.34 -18.76
CA THR A 44 3.04 -1.67 -19.49
C THR A 44 3.34 -2.09 -20.92
N GLU A 45 4.13 -1.30 -21.67
CA GLU A 45 4.51 -1.63 -23.04
C GLU A 45 5.26 -2.98 -23.11
N PHE A 46 6.22 -3.19 -22.20
CA PHE A 46 6.98 -4.43 -22.11
C PHE A 46 6.07 -5.63 -21.80
N PHE A 47 5.11 -5.48 -20.88
CA PHE A 47 4.14 -6.50 -20.53
C PHE A 47 3.29 -6.90 -21.75
N LEU A 48 2.74 -5.92 -22.48
CA LEU A 48 1.90 -6.17 -23.65
C LEU A 48 2.66 -6.88 -24.77
N VAL A 49 3.90 -6.45 -25.05
CA VAL A 49 4.78 -7.09 -26.04
C VAL A 49 5.10 -8.52 -25.63
N SER A 50 5.44 -8.73 -24.35
CA SER A 50 5.77 -10.05 -23.80
C SER A 50 4.59 -11.00 -23.84
N LEU A 51 3.39 -10.53 -23.46
CA LEU A 51 2.16 -11.29 -23.50
C LEU A 51 1.83 -11.72 -24.92
N LYS A 52 1.88 -10.80 -25.89
CA LYS A 52 1.69 -11.13 -27.31
C LYS A 52 2.69 -12.17 -27.80
N SER A 53 3.97 -12.01 -27.46
CA SER A 53 5.01 -12.99 -27.80
C SER A 53 4.70 -14.37 -27.18
N ALA A 54 4.26 -14.42 -25.93
CA ALA A 54 3.91 -15.67 -25.25
C ALA A 54 2.74 -16.39 -25.94
N MET A 55 1.72 -15.65 -26.38
CA MET A 55 0.57 -16.21 -27.10
C MET A 55 0.95 -16.78 -28.46
N ILE A 56 1.87 -16.11 -29.19
CA ILE A 56 2.40 -16.60 -30.47
C ILE A 56 3.21 -17.88 -30.26
N LYS A 57 4.13 -17.87 -29.28
CA LYS A 57 4.99 -19.03 -28.97
C LYS A 57 4.21 -20.21 -28.40
N GLY A 58 3.10 -19.95 -27.71
CA GLY A 58 2.16 -20.94 -27.19
C GLY A 58 1.21 -21.53 -28.23
N CYS A 59 1.45 -21.29 -29.53
CA CYS A 59 0.65 -21.81 -30.64
C CYS A 59 -0.84 -21.45 -30.57
N ARG A 60 -1.22 -20.33 -29.94
CA ARG A 60 -2.60 -19.84 -30.03
C ARG A 60 -2.87 -19.38 -31.46
N GLU A 61 -3.90 -19.95 -32.07
CA GLU A 61 -4.37 -19.54 -33.39
C GLU A 61 -5.02 -18.15 -33.33
N PRO A 62 -4.81 -17.29 -34.35
CA PRO A 62 -5.53 -16.03 -34.47
C PRO A 62 -7.06 -16.22 -34.50
N PRO A 63 -7.85 -15.23 -34.04
CA PRO A 63 -7.42 -13.89 -33.65
C PRO A 63 -6.85 -13.79 -32.23
N TYR A 64 -5.82 -12.96 -32.09
CA TYR A 64 -5.31 -12.54 -30.79
C TYR A 64 -6.25 -11.50 -30.16
N PRO A 65 -6.30 -11.39 -28.82
CA PRO A 65 -7.11 -10.39 -28.12
C PRO A 65 -6.81 -8.99 -28.62
N SER A 66 -7.85 -8.18 -28.76
CA SER A 66 -7.69 -6.76 -29.08
C SER A 66 -7.07 -6.03 -27.89
N ILE A 67 -6.23 -5.04 -28.14
CA ILE A 67 -5.68 -4.14 -27.11
C ILE A 67 -6.38 -2.79 -27.27
N LEU A 68 -7.14 -2.39 -26.26
CA LEU A 68 -7.82 -1.10 -26.18
C LEU A 68 -6.89 -0.14 -25.43
N MET A 69 -6.50 0.98 -26.04
CA MET A 69 -5.55 1.94 -25.45
C MET A 69 -6.13 3.36 -25.30
N ASP A 70 -7.40 3.53 -25.65
CA ASP A 70 -8.04 4.85 -25.67
C ASP A 70 -8.44 5.33 -24.27
N ALA A 71 -8.71 4.40 -23.34
CA ALA A 71 -9.14 4.68 -21.97
C ALA A 71 -10.29 5.71 -21.91
N THR A 72 -11.19 5.69 -22.91
CA THR A 72 -12.15 6.78 -23.15
C THR A 72 -13.06 7.03 -21.95
N MET A 73 -13.58 5.98 -21.33
CA MET A 73 -14.49 6.10 -20.18
C MET A 73 -13.77 6.66 -18.94
N GLU A 74 -12.56 6.20 -18.68
CA GLU A 74 -11.73 6.66 -17.57
C GLU A 74 -11.34 8.14 -17.77
N LYS A 75 -10.97 8.54 -19.00
CA LYS A 75 -10.69 9.94 -19.34
C LYS A 75 -11.89 10.84 -19.12
N LEU A 76 -13.09 10.38 -19.50
CA LEU A 76 -14.33 11.12 -19.26
C LEU A 76 -14.66 11.22 -17.77
N ALA A 77 -14.42 10.17 -17.00
CA ALA A 77 -14.63 10.18 -15.55
C ALA A 77 -13.64 11.11 -14.84
N LEU A 78 -12.36 11.05 -15.21
CA LEU A 78 -11.31 11.92 -14.70
C LEU A 78 -11.63 13.39 -15.03
N ALA A 79 -12.00 13.69 -16.28
CA ALA A 79 -12.37 15.05 -16.69
C ALA A 79 -13.56 15.59 -15.88
N LYS A 80 -14.58 14.77 -15.62
CA LYS A 80 -15.73 15.15 -14.77
C LYS A 80 -15.31 15.43 -13.34
N PHE A 81 -14.45 14.59 -12.77
CA PHE A 81 -13.91 14.77 -11.42
C PHE A 81 -13.13 16.09 -11.32
N VAL A 82 -12.18 16.31 -12.23
CA VAL A 82 -11.36 17.53 -12.25
C VAL A 82 -12.23 18.77 -12.45
N ALA A 83 -13.24 18.70 -13.32
CA ALA A 83 -14.19 19.79 -13.54
C ALA A 83 -14.94 20.15 -12.26
N GLN A 84 -15.43 19.14 -11.55
CA GLN A 84 -16.14 19.31 -10.28
C GLN A 84 -15.27 19.94 -9.21
N GLU A 85 -14.03 19.44 -9.02
CA GLU A 85 -13.10 19.96 -8.02
C GLU A 85 -12.59 21.37 -8.38
N SER A 86 -12.44 21.66 -9.67
CA SER A 86 -11.99 22.96 -10.18
C SER A 86 -13.12 23.98 -10.34
N LYS A 87 -14.39 23.55 -10.22
CA LYS A 87 -15.59 24.36 -10.46
C LYS A 87 -15.62 24.96 -11.88
N CYS A 88 -15.22 24.16 -12.87
CA CYS A 88 -15.29 24.51 -14.29
C CYS A 88 -16.11 23.47 -15.09
N GLU A 89 -16.33 23.74 -16.37
CA GLU A 89 -17.00 22.80 -17.27
C GLU A 89 -16.03 21.69 -17.71
N ALA A 90 -16.54 20.47 -17.91
CA ALA A 90 -15.70 19.31 -18.28
C ALA A 90 -15.01 19.46 -19.65
N CYS A 91 -15.55 20.27 -20.55
CA CYS A 91 -14.93 20.57 -21.84
C CYS A 91 -13.68 21.45 -21.74
N ASP A 92 -13.54 22.18 -20.64
CA ASP A 92 -12.44 23.11 -20.40
C ASP A 92 -11.28 22.43 -19.65
N VAL A 93 -11.50 21.19 -19.18
CA VAL A 93 -10.49 20.43 -18.45
C VAL A 93 -9.41 19.92 -19.41
N VAL A 94 -8.18 20.36 -19.15
CA VAL A 94 -6.97 19.85 -19.80
C VAL A 94 -6.11 19.14 -18.76
N VAL A 95 -6.09 17.80 -18.83
CA VAL A 95 -5.18 16.97 -18.03
C VAL A 95 -3.81 16.93 -18.71
N ARG A 96 -2.77 17.36 -18.00
CA ARG A 96 -1.38 17.40 -18.45
C ARG A 96 -0.58 16.18 -18.06
N PHE A 97 -0.97 15.53 -16.96
CA PHE A 97 -0.34 14.33 -16.44
C PHE A 97 -1.35 13.55 -15.60
N TYR A 98 -1.35 12.23 -15.76
CA TYR A 98 -1.91 11.27 -14.81
C TYR A 98 -0.85 10.22 -14.48
N GLY A 99 -0.67 9.87 -13.21
CA GLY A 99 0.27 8.82 -12.80
C GLY A 99 -0.10 8.20 -11.46
N LEU A 100 0.24 6.93 -11.26
CA LEU A 100 0.09 6.26 -9.98
C LEU A 100 1.34 6.52 -9.13
N VAL A 101 1.14 7.05 -7.92
CA VAL A 101 2.20 7.45 -7.00
C VAL A 101 1.88 7.00 -5.59
N HIS A 102 2.86 7.10 -4.69
CA HIS A 102 2.59 7.11 -3.27
C HIS A 102 2.78 8.52 -2.73
N TRP A 103 1.85 8.97 -1.91
CA TRP A 103 1.86 10.30 -1.31
C TRP A 103 1.95 10.20 0.21
N GLU A 104 2.87 10.92 0.83
CA GLU A 104 2.85 11.08 2.28
C GLU A 104 1.73 12.06 2.66
N ASP A 105 0.72 11.58 3.39
CA ASP A 105 -0.33 12.44 3.91
C ASP A 105 0.25 13.41 4.94
N PRO A 106 0.30 14.72 4.65
CA PRO A 106 0.87 15.70 5.56
C PRO A 106 -0.03 16.01 6.75
N MET A 107 -1.31 15.64 6.71
CA MET A 107 -2.27 15.82 7.80
C MET A 107 -2.28 14.63 8.77
N ASP A 108 -1.66 13.51 8.39
CA ASP A 108 -1.38 12.38 9.28
C ASP A 108 -0.10 12.65 10.12
N GLU A 109 -0.07 13.82 10.77
CA GLU A 109 0.93 14.16 11.77
C GLU A 109 0.63 13.39 13.07
N ALA A 110 1.06 12.13 13.13
CA ALA A 110 1.39 11.51 14.40
C ALA A 110 2.65 12.14 15.03
N LEU A 111 3.44 12.94 14.30
CA LEU A 111 4.65 13.59 14.79
C LEU A 111 4.93 14.89 14.03
N GLY A 112 4.40 16.01 14.53
CA GLY A 112 4.91 17.34 14.16
C GLY A 112 6.33 17.59 14.70
N PRO A 113 6.94 18.76 14.39
CA PRO A 113 8.30 19.08 14.82
C PRO A 113 8.37 19.16 16.36
N THR A 114 9.36 18.47 16.90
CA THR A 114 9.63 18.32 18.34
C THR A 114 9.45 19.60 19.16
N ASN A 115 8.57 19.55 20.16
CA ASN A 115 8.73 20.38 21.36
C ASN A 115 8.43 19.55 22.61
N ASN A 116 9.38 19.56 23.55
CA ASN A 116 9.31 18.90 24.84
C ASN A 116 8.05 19.29 25.62
N SER A 117 7.12 18.36 25.78
CA SER A 117 6.31 18.24 27.01
C SER A 117 5.70 16.85 27.09
N TYR A 118 5.90 16.22 28.24
CA TYR A 118 5.30 14.95 28.63
C TYR A 118 3.77 14.89 28.41
N ALA A 119 3.30 13.69 28.06
CA ALA A 119 1.92 13.18 28.04
C ALA A 119 1.14 13.25 26.71
N SER A 120 1.15 12.14 25.95
CA SER A 120 -0.01 11.21 25.81
C SER A 120 0.31 10.14 24.76
N THR A 121 0.76 8.99 25.24
CA THR A 121 1.06 7.76 24.49
C THR A 121 -0.24 7.03 24.13
N GLU A 122 -0.96 7.48 23.10
CA GLU A 122 -2.15 6.78 22.62
C GLU A 122 -2.08 6.62 21.10
N ASN A 123 -1.35 5.58 20.66
CA ASN A 123 -1.54 4.93 19.35
C ASN A 123 -0.71 3.65 19.17
N ALA A 124 0.02 3.19 20.19
CA ALA A 124 0.52 1.82 20.23
C ALA A 124 -0.64 0.88 20.58
N VAL A 125 -0.90 -0.15 19.75
CA VAL A 125 -1.81 -1.24 20.12
C VAL A 125 -1.13 -2.00 21.25
N THR A 126 -1.44 -1.61 22.49
CA THR A 126 -0.92 -2.23 23.70
C THR A 126 -2.05 -2.87 24.48
N LYS A 127 -1.97 -4.18 24.68
CA LYS A 127 -2.89 -4.90 25.55
C LYS A 127 -2.13 -5.97 26.31
N ASP A 128 -2.31 -6.03 27.62
CA ASP A 128 -1.77 -7.08 28.46
C ASP A 128 -2.86 -7.70 29.34
N GLY A 129 -2.64 -8.96 29.73
CA GLY A 129 -3.57 -9.65 30.60
C GLY A 129 -3.28 -11.12 30.74
N ILE A 130 -4.01 -11.75 31.66
CA ILE A 130 -3.87 -13.17 31.96
C ILE A 130 -4.78 -13.96 31.02
N LEU A 131 -4.22 -14.95 30.34
CA LEU A 131 -4.95 -15.90 29.52
C LEU A 131 -4.52 -17.32 29.86
N HIS A 132 -5.34 -18.29 29.48
CA HIS A 132 -4.95 -19.70 29.54
C HIS A 132 -4.43 -20.13 28.18
N TYR A 133 -3.27 -20.77 28.12
CA TYR A 133 -2.74 -21.36 26.90
C TYR A 133 -2.70 -22.89 26.99
N LYS A 134 -2.84 -23.55 25.85
CA LYS A 134 -2.74 -25.01 25.77
C LYS A 134 -1.28 -25.41 25.63
N ALA A 135 -0.70 -25.99 26.68
CA ALA A 135 0.69 -26.42 26.68
C ALA A 135 0.83 -27.83 26.06
N GLY A 136 1.75 -27.96 25.10
CA GLY A 136 2.07 -29.23 24.43
C GLY A 136 2.70 -30.27 25.36
N THR A 137 2.19 -31.50 25.25
CA THR A 137 2.59 -32.79 25.84
C THR A 137 3.56 -32.80 27.05
N SER A 138 3.01 -33.13 28.23
CA SER A 138 3.78 -33.84 29.26
C SER A 138 4.13 -35.27 28.78
N TYR A 139 5.12 -35.93 29.39
CA TYR A 139 5.56 -37.31 29.11
C TYR A 139 4.43 -38.37 29.05
N LEU A 140 3.22 -38.03 29.52
CA LEU A 140 2.01 -38.85 29.52
C LEU A 140 0.97 -38.48 28.42
N GLY A 141 1.32 -37.63 27.46
CA GLY A 141 0.51 -37.39 26.25
C GLY A 141 -0.82 -36.65 26.43
N LYS A 142 -1.09 -36.06 27.60
CA LYS A 142 -2.28 -35.21 27.81
C LYS A 142 -1.91 -33.73 27.70
N GLU A 143 -2.62 -33.02 26.84
CA GLU A 143 -2.57 -31.56 26.72
C GLU A 143 -3.18 -30.93 27.99
N GLN A 144 -2.51 -29.92 28.55
CA GLN A 144 -2.96 -29.25 29.77
C GLN A 144 -3.04 -27.74 29.54
N TRP A 145 -4.13 -27.13 29.99
CA TRP A 145 -4.29 -25.69 30.02
C TRP A 145 -3.52 -25.10 31.19
N LYS A 146 -2.64 -24.14 30.91
CA LYS A 146 -1.86 -23.41 31.91
C LYS A 146 -2.14 -21.92 31.80
N THR A 147 -2.08 -21.22 32.92
CA THR A 147 -2.15 -19.76 32.95
C THR A 147 -0.85 -19.17 32.38
N CYS A 148 -0.96 -18.08 31.65
CA CYS A 148 0.16 -17.28 31.16
C CYS A 148 -0.22 -15.80 31.17
N PHE A 149 0.80 -14.95 31.19
CA PHE A 149 0.64 -13.52 31.02
C PHE A 149 0.98 -13.16 29.57
N ILE A 150 0.02 -12.57 28.87
CA ILE A 150 0.16 -12.17 27.46
C ILE A 150 0.33 -10.67 27.39
N VAL A 151 1.28 -10.22 26.58
CA VAL A 151 1.52 -8.81 26.29
C VAL A 151 1.60 -8.62 24.78
N LEU A 152 0.66 -7.88 24.23
CA LEU A 152 0.73 -7.36 22.87
C LEU A 152 1.29 -5.93 22.94
N SER A 153 2.44 -5.69 22.33
CA SER A 153 3.06 -4.36 22.30
C SER A 153 3.81 -4.16 20.99
N ASN A 154 3.56 -3.02 20.33
CA ASN A 154 4.18 -2.64 19.06
C ASN A 154 4.10 -3.71 17.96
N GLY A 155 2.98 -4.42 17.87
CA GLY A 155 2.79 -5.49 16.89
C GLY A 155 3.55 -6.79 17.21
N ILE A 156 4.17 -6.91 18.38
CA ILE A 156 4.79 -8.14 18.87
C ILE A 156 3.96 -8.69 20.03
N LEU A 157 3.59 -9.96 19.94
CA LEU A 157 2.93 -10.71 20.99
C LEU A 157 3.96 -11.48 21.80
N TYR A 158 4.01 -11.22 23.09
CA TYR A 158 4.84 -11.89 24.07
C TYR A 158 3.99 -12.75 24.99
N GLN A 159 4.47 -13.95 25.29
CA GLN A 159 3.90 -14.83 26.30
C GLN A 159 4.91 -15.02 27.41
N TYR A 160 4.51 -14.74 28.65
CA TYR A 160 5.28 -14.98 29.85
C TYR A 160 4.61 -16.06 30.70
N PRO A 161 5.37 -16.84 31.49
CA PRO A 161 4.78 -17.76 32.45
C PRO A 161 3.96 -17.01 33.51
N ASP A 162 4.50 -15.90 34.05
CA ASP A 162 3.86 -15.00 35.01
C ASP A 162 4.19 -13.53 34.68
N ARG A 163 3.42 -12.59 35.26
CA ARG A 163 3.62 -11.14 35.16
C ARG A 163 4.97 -10.67 35.72
N THR A 164 5.57 -11.41 36.65
CA THR A 164 6.86 -11.06 37.27
C THR A 164 8.07 -11.52 36.46
N ASP A 165 7.86 -12.32 35.42
CA ASP A 165 8.96 -12.89 34.64
C ASP A 165 9.47 -11.89 33.60
N VAL A 166 10.80 -11.80 33.48
CA VAL A 166 11.48 -10.88 32.55
C VAL A 166 11.69 -11.51 31.18
N THR A 167 11.69 -12.84 31.08
CA THR A 167 11.96 -13.59 29.85
C THR A 167 10.69 -14.24 29.30
N PRO A 168 10.28 -13.94 28.06
CA PRO A 168 9.09 -14.55 27.47
C PRO A 168 9.35 -16.01 27.06
N LEU A 169 8.35 -16.87 27.26
CA LEU A 169 8.27 -18.21 26.67
C LEU A 169 8.16 -18.16 25.15
N LEU A 170 7.49 -17.13 24.64
CA LEU A 170 7.16 -16.98 23.24
C LEU A 170 7.19 -15.51 22.85
N SER A 171 7.76 -15.23 21.68
CA SER A 171 7.64 -13.95 21.00
C SER A 171 7.19 -14.23 19.56
N ILE A 172 6.16 -13.52 19.12
CA ILE A 172 5.57 -13.62 17.78
C ILE A 172 5.45 -12.22 17.21
N ASN A 173 6.05 -12.00 16.05
CA ASN A 173 5.76 -10.81 15.25
C ASN A 173 4.38 -10.98 14.61
N MET A 174 3.40 -10.19 15.05
CA MET A 174 2.01 -10.26 14.56
C MET A 174 1.86 -9.68 13.15
N GLY A 175 2.75 -8.78 12.78
CA GLY A 175 2.75 -8.02 11.54
C GLY A 175 3.59 -8.57 10.39
N GLY A 176 4.17 -9.76 10.57
CA GLY A 176 5.11 -10.37 9.63
C GLY A 176 4.74 -11.82 9.30
N GLU A 177 5.67 -12.55 8.68
CA GLU A 177 5.45 -13.92 8.20
C GLU A 177 5.13 -14.94 9.30
N GLN A 178 5.32 -14.58 10.57
CA GLN A 178 5.15 -15.48 11.72
C GLN A 178 3.70 -15.68 12.15
N CYS A 179 2.77 -14.81 11.73
CA CYS A 179 1.37 -14.84 12.15
C CYS A 179 0.40 -14.71 10.97
N GLY A 180 -0.50 -15.68 10.81
CA GLY A 180 -1.56 -15.69 9.80
C GLY A 180 -2.91 -15.13 10.28
N GLY A 181 -2.95 -14.50 11.45
CA GLY A 181 -4.18 -13.98 12.07
C GLY A 181 -4.65 -14.78 13.27
N CYS A 182 -5.90 -14.56 13.69
CA CYS A 182 -6.53 -15.31 14.77
C CYS A 182 -7.95 -15.76 14.40
N ARG A 183 -8.41 -16.87 14.97
CA ARG A 183 -9.77 -17.40 14.77
C ARG A 183 -10.31 -18.02 16.05
N ARG A 184 -11.65 -18.09 16.17
CA ARG A 184 -12.30 -18.82 17.26
C ARG A 184 -11.99 -20.32 17.15
N SER A 185 -11.78 -20.98 18.28
CA SER A 185 -11.67 -22.44 18.33
C SER A 185 -13.05 -23.03 18.56
N ASN A 186 -13.38 -24.10 17.81
CA ASN A 186 -14.63 -24.83 17.95
C ASN A 186 -14.50 -26.06 18.88
N THR A 187 -13.36 -26.23 19.54
CA THR A 187 -13.10 -27.34 20.46
C THR A 187 -13.87 -27.18 21.76
N THR A 188 -14.50 -28.25 22.24
CA THR A 188 -15.30 -28.27 23.49
C THR A 188 -14.47 -28.34 24.78
N ASP A 189 -13.13 -28.35 24.68
CA ASP A 189 -12.24 -28.61 25.81
C ASP A 189 -12.23 -27.48 26.87
N ARG A 190 -12.47 -26.23 26.45
CA ARG A 190 -12.52 -25.07 27.35
C ARG A 190 -13.35 -23.94 26.72
N PRO A 191 -14.24 -23.27 27.48
CA PRO A 191 -15.03 -22.16 26.94
C PRO A 191 -14.13 -20.97 26.52
N HIS A 192 -14.66 -20.14 25.63
CA HIS A 192 -14.01 -18.90 25.17
C HIS A 192 -12.59 -19.09 24.59
N SER A 193 -12.40 -20.23 23.90
CA SER A 193 -11.12 -20.61 23.31
C SER A 193 -10.97 -20.08 21.88
N PHE A 194 -9.77 -19.64 21.54
CA PHE A 194 -9.38 -19.08 20.25
C PHE A 194 -7.93 -19.44 19.93
N GLN A 195 -7.54 -19.31 18.67
CA GLN A 195 -6.22 -19.70 18.18
C GLN A 195 -5.57 -18.54 17.44
N VAL A 196 -4.30 -18.28 17.74
CA VAL A 196 -3.42 -17.46 16.91
C VAL A 196 -2.72 -18.39 15.92
N ILE A 197 -2.93 -18.13 14.63
CA ILE A 197 -2.42 -18.96 13.54
C ILE A 197 -0.96 -18.57 13.32
N LEU A 198 -0.06 -19.53 13.48
CA LEU A 198 1.38 -19.33 13.31
C LEU A 198 1.84 -20.09 12.07
N THR A 199 2.73 -19.50 11.28
CA THR A 199 3.09 -20.04 9.95
C THR A 199 4.10 -21.19 10.06
N ASP A 200 5.07 -21.09 10.97
CA ASP A 200 6.17 -22.05 11.10
C ASP A 200 6.02 -23.04 12.27
N ARG A 201 4.90 -22.98 12.99
CA ARG A 201 4.65 -23.79 14.20
C ARG A 201 3.16 -24.01 14.44
N PRO A 202 2.77 -25.00 15.26
CA PRO A 202 1.37 -25.18 15.63
C PRO A 202 0.75 -23.90 16.18
N SER A 203 -0.53 -23.68 15.88
CA SER A 203 -1.26 -22.51 16.36
C SER A 203 -1.23 -22.41 17.88
N LEU A 204 -1.04 -21.18 18.39
CA LEU A 204 -1.11 -20.92 19.82
C LEU A 204 -2.58 -20.89 20.23
N GLU A 205 -3.03 -21.90 20.99
CA GLU A 205 -4.39 -21.92 21.53
C GLU A 205 -4.45 -21.16 22.86
N LEU A 206 -5.38 -20.21 22.94
CA LEU A 206 -5.64 -19.35 24.08
C LEU A 206 -7.11 -19.45 24.51
N SER A 207 -7.39 -19.20 25.78
CA SER A 207 -8.74 -19.16 26.34
C SER A 207 -8.84 -18.03 27.34
N ALA A 208 -9.87 -17.19 27.17
CA ALA A 208 -10.20 -16.09 28.07
C ALA A 208 -11.22 -16.54 29.13
N ASP A 209 -11.45 -15.70 30.15
CA ASP A 209 -12.36 -16.02 31.24
C ASP A 209 -13.84 -15.83 30.87
N ASN A 210 -14.13 -15.02 29.85
CA ASN A 210 -15.47 -14.74 29.36
C ASN A 210 -15.47 -14.41 27.85
N GLU A 211 -16.66 -14.31 27.25
CA GLU A 211 -16.81 -14.07 25.81
C GLU A 211 -16.39 -12.65 25.39
N GLU A 212 -16.60 -11.66 26.26
CA GLU A 212 -16.24 -10.26 26.02
C GLU A 212 -14.71 -10.10 25.94
N ASP A 213 -13.98 -10.64 26.92
CA ASP A 213 -12.52 -10.67 26.92
C ASP A 213 -11.96 -11.41 25.71
N MET A 214 -12.55 -12.55 25.33
CA MET A 214 -12.14 -13.27 24.12
C MET A 214 -12.32 -12.41 22.87
N ALA A 215 -13.48 -11.76 22.71
CA ALA A 215 -13.76 -10.91 21.57
C ALA A 215 -12.81 -9.71 21.51
N ASP A 216 -12.53 -9.10 22.67
CA ASP A 216 -11.60 -7.98 22.80
C ASP A 216 -10.17 -8.40 22.42
N TRP A 217 -9.65 -9.50 22.99
CA TRP A 217 -8.33 -10.04 22.62
C TRP A 217 -8.22 -10.36 21.13
N MET A 218 -9.24 -10.99 20.53
CA MET A 218 -9.26 -11.27 19.09
C MET A 218 -9.24 -9.99 18.25
N GLN A 219 -9.97 -8.95 18.66
CA GLN A 219 -9.96 -7.66 17.96
C GLN A 219 -8.57 -7.01 17.99
N TYR A 220 -7.91 -7.01 19.15
CA TYR A 220 -6.54 -6.49 19.28
C TYR A 220 -5.52 -7.26 18.44
N PHE A 221 -5.65 -8.59 18.35
CA PHE A 221 -4.79 -9.39 17.48
C PHE A 221 -5.04 -9.14 16.00
N CYS A 222 -6.30 -9.06 15.56
CA CYS A 222 -6.63 -8.68 14.18
C CYS A 222 -6.07 -7.29 13.83
N GLN A 223 -6.16 -6.33 14.76
CA GLN A 223 -5.63 -4.99 14.57
C GLN A 223 -4.09 -4.97 14.50
N ALA A 224 -3.41 -5.77 15.33
CA ALA A 224 -1.95 -5.87 15.28
C ALA A 224 -1.45 -6.57 14.01
N VAL A 225 -2.19 -7.57 13.52
CA VAL A 225 -1.89 -8.28 12.27
C VAL A 225 -2.09 -7.36 11.07
N SER A 226 -3.15 -6.53 11.06
CA SER A 226 -3.37 -5.57 9.98
C SER A 226 -2.40 -4.38 10.00
N LYS A 227 -1.99 -3.92 11.18
CA LYS A 227 -1.11 -2.74 11.34
C LYS A 227 0.39 -3.04 11.20
N GLY A 228 0.83 -4.29 11.37
CA GLY A 228 2.25 -4.61 11.27
C GLY A 228 3.05 -4.40 12.58
N VAL A 229 4.32 -4.81 12.60
CA VAL A 229 5.29 -4.30 13.60
C VAL A 229 5.77 -2.94 13.12
N ILE A 230 5.48 -1.91 13.89
CA ILE A 230 6.07 -0.58 13.70
C ILE A 230 7.42 -0.61 14.44
N PRO A 231 8.58 -0.56 13.75
CA PRO A 231 9.86 -0.49 14.43
C PRO A 231 9.89 0.73 15.35
N GLN A 232 10.36 0.57 16.58
CA GLN A 232 10.65 1.72 17.44
C GLN A 232 11.83 2.50 16.85
N GLY A 233 11.54 3.69 16.32
CA GLY A 233 12.49 4.60 15.71
C GLY A 233 11.89 5.18 14.43
N VAL A 234 11.27 6.36 14.56
CA VAL A 234 10.64 7.16 13.50
C VAL A 234 9.91 6.29 12.46
N ALA A 235 8.68 5.90 12.77
CA ALA A 235 7.81 5.31 11.75
C ALA A 235 7.76 6.30 10.56
N PRO A 236 8.17 5.89 9.35
CA PRO A 236 7.99 6.73 8.17
C PRO A 236 6.50 7.02 8.03
N THR A 237 6.18 8.26 7.68
CA THR A 237 4.80 8.71 7.47
C THR A 237 4.11 7.74 6.51
N PRO A 238 2.90 7.23 6.84
CA PRO A 238 2.24 6.24 6.00
C PRO A 238 2.05 6.82 4.60
N CYS A 239 2.70 6.19 3.62
CA CYS A 239 2.58 6.56 2.23
C CYS A 239 1.29 5.94 1.66
N VAL A 240 0.40 6.80 1.17
CA VAL A 240 -0.90 6.40 0.62
C VAL A 240 -0.74 6.19 -0.89
N PRO A 241 -0.99 4.98 -1.43
CA PRO A 241 -1.02 4.77 -2.88
C PRO A 241 -2.22 5.53 -3.47
N CYS A 242 -1.96 6.41 -4.44
CA CYS A 242 -2.98 7.26 -5.03
C CYS A 242 -2.65 7.65 -6.47
N CYS A 243 -3.60 8.31 -7.12
CA CYS A 243 -3.43 8.93 -8.43
C CYS A 243 -2.96 10.37 -8.25
N LEU A 244 -1.95 10.78 -9.00
CA LEU A 244 -1.51 12.16 -9.16
C LEU A 244 -2.01 12.70 -10.50
N VAL A 245 -2.74 13.80 -10.45
CA VAL A 245 -3.32 14.45 -11.63
C VAL A 245 -2.84 15.88 -11.70
N LEU A 246 -2.31 16.29 -12.85
CA LEU A 246 -1.88 17.66 -13.11
C LEU A 246 -2.76 18.28 -14.20
N THR A 247 -3.20 19.51 -13.99
CA THR A 247 -3.86 20.34 -15.00
C THR A 247 -3.05 21.61 -15.27
N ASP A 248 -3.58 22.51 -16.09
CA ASP A 248 -2.98 23.83 -16.30
C ASP A 248 -3.03 24.74 -15.07
N GLU A 249 -3.89 24.45 -14.11
CA GLU A 249 -4.12 25.33 -12.96
C GLU A 249 -3.88 24.64 -11.62
N LYS A 250 -4.08 23.33 -11.52
CA LYS A 250 -4.07 22.59 -10.24
C LYS A 250 -3.36 21.25 -10.32
N ALA A 251 -2.87 20.79 -9.18
CA ALA A 251 -2.46 19.41 -8.96
C ALA A 251 -3.36 18.76 -7.91
N PHE A 252 -3.71 17.49 -8.15
CA PHE A 252 -4.61 16.70 -7.30
C PHE A 252 -3.94 15.38 -6.93
N THR A 253 -4.12 14.96 -5.69
CA THR A 253 -3.99 13.56 -5.29
C THR A 253 -5.39 12.99 -5.06
N CYS A 254 -5.70 11.82 -5.62
CA CYS A 254 -7.02 11.21 -5.52
C CYS A 254 -6.97 9.69 -5.52
N HIS A 255 -8.03 9.05 -5.01
CA HIS A 255 -8.24 7.62 -5.21
C HIS A 255 -9.22 7.41 -6.36
N GLU A 256 -8.93 6.42 -7.19
CA GLU A 256 -9.81 5.93 -8.24
C GLU A 256 -10.43 4.59 -7.84
N ASP A 257 -11.76 4.51 -7.86
CA ASP A 257 -12.47 3.25 -7.89
C ASP A 257 -12.61 2.81 -9.35
N CYS A 258 -11.72 1.90 -9.77
CA CYS A 258 -11.67 1.39 -11.13
C CYS A 258 -12.96 0.65 -11.57
N GLN A 259 -13.81 0.20 -10.64
CA GLN A 259 -15.06 -0.47 -10.98
C GLN A 259 -16.19 0.51 -11.31
N THR A 260 -16.24 1.62 -10.59
CA THR A 260 -17.29 2.63 -10.74
C THR A 260 -16.84 3.88 -11.51
N SER A 261 -15.55 3.95 -11.84
CA SER A 261 -14.87 5.14 -12.38
C SER A 261 -15.13 6.36 -11.50
N PHE A 262 -15.17 6.17 -10.18
CA PHE A 262 -15.39 7.21 -9.20
C PHE A 262 -14.05 7.70 -8.64
N PHE A 263 -13.87 9.01 -8.56
CA PHE A 263 -12.69 9.62 -8.00
C PHE A 263 -13.02 10.30 -6.67
N ARG A 264 -12.14 10.10 -5.68
CA ARG A 264 -12.18 10.80 -4.39
C ARG A 264 -10.93 11.66 -4.22
N SER A 265 -11.11 12.97 -4.07
CA SER A 265 -10.02 13.90 -3.76
C SER A 265 -9.40 13.58 -2.39
N LEU A 266 -8.06 13.57 -2.33
CA LEU A 266 -7.26 13.45 -1.11
C LEU A 266 -6.59 14.79 -0.79
N GLY A 267 -5.96 15.38 -1.79
CA GLY A 267 -5.27 16.66 -1.71
C GLY A 267 -5.44 17.44 -3.00
N THR A 268 -5.53 18.77 -2.88
CA THR A 268 -5.60 19.67 -4.04
C THR A 268 -4.77 20.90 -3.74
N THR A 269 -3.99 21.33 -4.73
CA THR A 269 -3.17 22.54 -4.64
C THR A 269 -3.22 23.29 -5.96
N GLU A 270 -3.21 24.61 -5.88
CA GLU A 270 -3.08 25.47 -7.05
C GLU A 270 -1.62 25.45 -7.52
N LEU A 271 -1.39 25.39 -8.83
CA LEU A 271 -0.04 25.52 -9.38
C LEU A 271 0.59 26.82 -8.95
N THR A 272 -0.18 27.89 -8.75
CA THR A 272 0.35 29.17 -8.27
C THR A 272 0.95 29.11 -6.87
N ASP A 273 0.60 28.10 -6.09
CA ASP A 273 0.98 27.99 -4.67
C ASP A 273 2.27 27.17 -4.50
N ILE A 274 2.69 26.45 -5.54
CA ILE A 274 3.99 25.78 -5.60
C ILE A 274 5.07 26.87 -5.65
N THR A 275 6.19 26.67 -4.96
CA THR A 275 7.32 27.64 -4.94
C THR A 275 8.61 27.02 -5.44
N ALA A 276 8.80 25.74 -5.17
CA ALA A 276 9.93 24.97 -5.64
C ALA A 276 9.60 23.49 -5.64
N ILE A 277 10.43 22.74 -6.37
CA ILE A 277 10.45 21.29 -6.31
C ILE A 277 11.85 20.83 -5.92
N SER A 278 11.92 19.93 -4.95
CA SER A 278 13.16 19.38 -4.44
C SER A 278 13.29 17.92 -4.87
N THR A 279 14.41 17.57 -5.49
CA THR A 279 14.69 16.23 -6.04
C THR A 279 16.09 15.75 -5.64
N GLU A 280 16.33 14.46 -5.83
CA GLU A 280 17.64 13.84 -5.64
C GLU A 280 18.00 12.96 -6.84
N ALA A 281 19.26 13.05 -7.29
CA ALA A 281 19.72 12.35 -8.47
C ALA A 281 19.65 10.83 -8.29
N GLY A 282 19.01 10.13 -9.24
CA GLY A 282 18.86 8.68 -9.22
C GLY A 282 17.84 8.16 -8.20
N LYS A 283 17.00 9.05 -7.64
CA LYS A 283 15.89 8.69 -6.76
C LYS A 283 14.55 8.89 -7.45
N GLU A 284 13.53 8.21 -6.94
CA GLU A 284 12.20 8.12 -7.57
C GLU A 284 11.17 8.91 -6.76
N TYR A 285 11.62 9.95 -6.05
CA TYR A 285 10.75 10.80 -5.26
C TYR A 285 11.04 12.29 -5.48
N CYS A 286 10.05 13.12 -5.19
CA CYS A 286 10.20 14.57 -5.15
C CYS A 286 9.41 15.18 -4.00
N ILE A 287 9.80 16.39 -3.60
CA ILE A 287 9.11 17.20 -2.60
C ILE A 287 8.61 18.49 -3.26
N LEU A 288 7.30 18.71 -3.25
CA LEU A 288 6.67 19.96 -3.67
C LEU A 288 6.59 20.92 -2.48
N GLU A 289 7.22 22.08 -2.60
CA GLU A 289 7.23 23.11 -1.56
C GLU A 289 6.20 24.19 -1.88
N PHE A 290 5.37 24.54 -0.91
CA PHE A 290 4.30 25.55 -1.09
C PHE A 290 4.62 26.88 -0.41
N ALA A 291 4.00 27.96 -0.89
CA ALA A 291 4.11 29.28 -0.30
C ALA A 291 3.50 29.32 1.11
N GLN A 292 4.25 29.85 2.08
CA GLN A 292 3.82 29.94 3.49
C GLN A 292 2.82 31.08 3.77
N ASP A 293 2.59 31.97 2.80
CA ASP A 293 1.95 33.29 3.02
C ASP A 293 0.43 33.33 2.72
N ARG A 294 -0.26 32.18 2.75
CA ARG A 294 -1.73 32.13 2.61
C ARG A 294 -2.40 31.76 3.93
N LYS A 295 -3.71 32.05 4.02
CA LYS A 295 -4.58 31.85 5.20
C LYS A 295 -4.60 30.40 5.74
N GLN A 296 -4.05 29.43 5.00
CA GLN A 296 -3.84 28.04 5.41
C GLN A 296 -2.40 27.65 5.09
N PHE A 297 -1.68 27.16 6.09
CA PHE A 297 -0.38 26.53 5.89
C PHE A 297 -0.57 25.20 5.14
N LEU A 298 0.07 25.08 3.97
CA LEU A 298 0.13 23.82 3.23
C LEU A 298 1.51 23.19 3.45
N PRO A 299 1.61 22.09 4.22
CA PRO A 299 2.86 21.37 4.34
C PRO A 299 3.31 20.82 2.97
N PRO A 300 4.62 20.63 2.75
CA PRO A 300 5.15 20.09 1.50
C PRO A 300 4.55 18.73 1.16
N TRP A 301 4.32 18.44 -0.12
CA TRP A 301 3.93 17.12 -0.56
C TRP A 301 5.16 16.30 -0.90
N VAL A 302 5.29 15.11 -0.31
CA VAL A 302 6.30 14.13 -0.69
C VAL A 302 5.63 13.08 -1.57
N LEU A 303 6.14 12.90 -2.78
CA LEU A 303 5.59 12.02 -3.80
C LEU A 303 6.66 10.99 -4.21
N TYR A 304 6.27 9.72 -4.25
CA TYR A 304 7.10 8.60 -4.66
C TYR A 304 6.52 7.97 -5.93
N PHE A 305 7.36 7.78 -6.93
CA PHE A 305 7.04 7.23 -8.24
C PHE A 305 7.54 5.79 -8.34
N SER A 306 7.03 5.06 -9.33
CA SER A 306 7.44 3.69 -9.66
C SER A 306 8.87 3.57 -10.17
N CYS A 307 9.32 4.58 -10.92
CA CYS A 307 10.63 4.65 -11.51
C CYS A 307 11.02 6.10 -11.82
N THR A 308 12.31 6.31 -12.11
CA THR A 308 12.87 7.63 -12.43
C THR A 308 12.24 8.26 -13.67
N THR A 309 11.87 7.45 -14.67
CA THR A 309 11.21 7.93 -15.90
C THR A 309 9.84 8.56 -15.62
N GLU A 310 9.06 7.98 -14.71
CA GLU A 310 7.74 8.51 -14.34
C GLU A 310 7.86 9.80 -13.53
N LEU A 311 8.87 9.88 -12.65
CA LEU A 311 9.22 11.13 -11.99
C LEU A 311 9.59 12.19 -13.02
N GLU A 312 10.48 11.90 -13.98
CA GLU A 312 10.88 12.84 -15.02
C GLU A 312 9.70 13.30 -15.90
N ARG A 313 8.78 12.38 -16.23
CA ARG A 313 7.53 12.69 -16.96
C ARG A 313 6.68 13.70 -16.19
N PHE A 314 6.52 13.48 -14.89
CA PHE A 314 5.82 14.43 -14.01
C PHE A 314 6.53 15.79 -13.95
N LEU A 315 7.84 15.81 -13.69
CA LEU A 315 8.63 17.04 -13.61
C LEU A 315 8.54 17.86 -14.90
N SER A 316 8.61 17.20 -16.07
CA SER A 316 8.47 17.84 -17.37
C SER A 316 7.07 18.45 -17.56
N ALA A 317 6.02 17.72 -17.21
CA ALA A 317 4.65 18.21 -17.30
C ALA A 317 4.40 19.40 -16.35
N LEU A 318 4.88 19.30 -15.10
CA LEU A 318 4.78 20.35 -14.09
C LEU A 318 5.52 21.61 -14.52
N ASN A 319 6.77 21.49 -14.96
CA ASN A 319 7.54 22.65 -15.40
C ASN A 319 6.91 23.31 -16.63
N THR A 320 6.33 22.53 -17.55
CA THR A 320 5.61 23.06 -18.71
C THR A 320 4.37 23.85 -18.28
N ALA A 321 3.53 23.29 -17.40
CA ALA A 321 2.34 23.97 -16.89
C ALA A 321 2.71 25.24 -16.10
N TRP A 322 3.72 25.16 -15.23
CA TRP A 322 4.24 26.31 -14.49
C TRP A 322 4.74 27.42 -15.41
N ARG A 323 5.54 27.07 -16.42
CA ARG A 323 6.09 28.03 -17.39
C ARG A 323 5.01 28.71 -18.21
N ASN A 324 3.90 28.03 -18.50
CA ASN A 324 2.76 28.65 -19.17
C ASN A 324 2.15 29.79 -18.31
N ILE A 325 2.10 29.62 -16.99
CA ILE A 325 1.58 30.64 -16.05
C ILE A 325 2.57 31.79 -15.88
N TYR A 326 3.82 31.47 -15.53
CA TYR A 326 4.79 32.46 -15.04
C TYR A 326 5.86 32.88 -16.05
N GLN A 327 5.92 32.25 -17.22
CA GLN A 327 6.91 32.51 -18.28
C GLN A 327 8.38 32.27 -17.86
N VAL A 328 8.58 31.58 -16.73
CA VAL A 328 9.88 31.17 -16.18
C VAL A 328 9.82 29.69 -15.80
N ASP A 329 10.98 29.04 -15.69
CA ASP A 329 11.05 27.67 -15.20
C ASP A 329 10.80 27.62 -13.68
N LEU A 330 10.21 26.52 -13.21
CA LEU A 330 10.01 26.27 -11.79
C LEU A 330 11.37 26.13 -11.09
N LEU A 331 11.47 26.60 -9.86
CA LEU A 331 12.71 26.49 -9.08
C LEU A 331 12.96 25.02 -8.69
N HIS A 332 14.02 24.43 -9.23
CA HIS A 332 14.48 23.08 -8.85
C HIS A 332 15.59 23.18 -7.80
N LYS A 333 15.41 22.46 -6.69
CA LYS A 333 16.36 22.40 -5.57
C LYS A 333 16.86 20.96 -5.38
N ALA A 334 18.06 20.84 -4.82
CA ALA A 334 18.51 19.59 -4.24
C ALA A 334 18.00 19.49 -2.81
N ILE A 335 17.61 18.29 -2.39
CA ILE A 335 17.33 18.02 -0.98
C ILE A 335 18.67 18.07 -0.24
N LEU A 336 18.82 18.97 0.73
CA LEU A 336 20.08 19.15 1.47
C LEU A 336 20.02 18.57 2.88
N ASP A 337 18.84 18.52 3.47
CA ASP A 337 18.64 18.00 4.83
C ASP A 337 18.81 16.47 4.84
N ALA A 338 19.85 16.01 5.53
CA ALA A 338 20.17 14.59 5.64
C ALA A 338 19.07 13.78 6.36
N ALA A 339 18.32 14.37 7.28
CA ALA A 339 17.21 13.70 7.95
C ALA A 339 16.02 13.51 6.99
N VAL A 340 15.72 14.53 6.18
CA VAL A 340 14.67 14.43 5.15
C VAL A 340 15.03 13.41 4.09
N LYS A 341 16.28 13.41 3.61
CA LYS A 341 16.78 12.38 2.68
C LYS A 341 16.58 10.99 3.24
N LYS A 342 17.09 10.76 4.44
CA LYS A 342 17.00 9.45 5.08
C LYS A 342 15.55 9.00 5.25
N LYS A 343 14.65 9.90 5.66
CA LYS A 343 13.22 9.63 5.75
C LYS A 343 12.65 9.17 4.40
N CYS A 344 12.96 9.90 3.31
CA CYS A 344 12.48 9.56 1.98
C CYS A 344 13.05 8.22 1.48
N GLU A 345 14.34 7.95 1.73
CA GLU A 345 14.96 6.68 1.38
C GLU A 345 14.36 5.49 2.15
N ASP A 346 14.09 5.67 3.44
CA ASP A 346 13.46 4.66 4.28
C ASP A 346 12.03 4.37 3.79
N ALA A 347 11.27 5.42 3.41
CA ALA A 347 9.92 5.28 2.86
C ALA A 347 9.91 4.59 1.48
N GLN A 348 10.79 5.00 0.57
CA GLN A 348 10.95 4.37 -0.75
C GLN A 348 11.29 2.88 -0.61
N SER A 349 12.25 2.55 0.27
CA SER A 349 12.63 1.16 0.54
C SER A 349 11.46 0.31 1.06
N LEU A 350 10.59 0.92 1.88
CA LEU A 350 9.39 0.23 2.37
C LEU A 350 8.38 -0.02 1.27
N ILE A 351 8.14 0.96 0.39
CA ILE A 351 7.26 0.83 -0.78
C ILE A 351 7.77 -0.32 -1.67
N GLU A 352 9.05 -0.31 -2.03
CA GLU A 352 9.67 -1.37 -2.84
C GLU A 352 9.56 -2.74 -2.16
N SER A 353 9.78 -2.81 -0.84
CA SER A 353 9.65 -4.07 -0.08
C SER A 353 8.20 -4.58 -0.02
N ALA A 354 7.21 -3.68 -0.09
CA ALA A 354 5.81 -4.04 -0.13
C ALA A 354 5.44 -4.62 -1.51
N TRP A 355 5.97 -4.04 -2.59
CA TRP A 355 5.84 -4.60 -3.93
C TRP A 355 6.50 -5.97 -4.06
N GLN A 356 7.69 -6.18 -3.51
CA GLN A 356 8.31 -7.51 -3.52
C GLN A 356 7.51 -8.55 -2.73
N ARG A 357 6.77 -8.14 -1.69
CA ARG A 357 5.87 -9.01 -0.94
C ARG A 357 4.64 -9.40 -1.77
N SER A 358 4.07 -8.48 -2.56
CA SER A 358 3.00 -8.80 -3.52
C SER A 358 3.49 -9.59 -4.74
N ASP A 359 4.70 -9.31 -5.22
CA ASP A 359 5.33 -9.91 -6.40
C ASP A 359 6.18 -11.15 -6.09
N SER A 360 6.11 -11.70 -4.88
CA SER A 360 6.88 -12.89 -4.51
C SER A 360 6.42 -14.14 -5.29
N LEU A 361 6.91 -14.26 -6.53
CA LEU A 361 6.92 -15.45 -7.39
C LEU A 361 7.55 -16.67 -6.68
N CYS A 362 8.24 -16.44 -5.56
CA CYS A 362 8.72 -17.48 -4.64
C CYS A 362 7.60 -18.37 -4.07
N ARG A 363 6.32 -17.92 -4.09
CA ARG A 363 5.18 -18.79 -3.73
C ARG A 363 4.84 -19.87 -4.77
N GLY A 364 5.49 -19.90 -5.94
CA GLY A 364 5.06 -20.77 -7.05
C GLY A 364 6.12 -21.46 -7.91
N ARG A 365 7.40 -21.08 -7.86
CA ARG A 365 8.40 -21.57 -8.85
C ARG A 365 9.30 -22.74 -8.42
N ALA A 366 9.04 -23.40 -7.29
CA ALA A 366 9.94 -24.48 -6.85
C ALA A 366 9.65 -25.87 -7.46
N GLU A 367 8.49 -26.12 -8.09
CA GLU A 367 8.11 -27.53 -8.38
C GLU A 367 7.50 -27.85 -9.76
N ARG A 368 7.54 -26.96 -10.76
CA ARG A 368 7.13 -27.37 -12.12
C ARG A 368 8.06 -26.86 -13.21
N ASP A 369 8.49 -27.80 -14.06
CA ASP A 369 9.16 -27.51 -15.31
C ASP A 369 8.25 -26.70 -16.24
N PRO A 370 8.81 -25.81 -17.08
CA PRO A 370 8.05 -24.81 -17.85
C PRO A 370 7.24 -25.36 -19.02
N TRP A 371 7.17 -26.69 -19.18
CA TRP A 371 6.64 -27.33 -20.39
C TRP A 371 5.86 -28.59 -20.05
N CYS A 372 4.62 -28.41 -19.59
CA CYS A 372 3.57 -29.45 -19.64
C CYS A 372 2.22 -28.78 -19.86
#